data_AF-A0A424HXN6-F1
#
_entry.id   AF-A0A424HXN6-F1
#
_cell.length_a   1.000
_cell.length_b   1.000
_cell.length_c   1.000
_cell.angle_alpha   90.00
_cell.angle_beta   90.00
_cell.angle_gamma   90.00
#
_symmetry.space_group_name_H-M   'P 1'
#
loop_
_entity.id
_entity.type
_entity.pdbx_description
1 polymer ?
#
loop_
_entity_poly.entity_id
_entity_poly.type
_entity_poly.pdbx_seq_one_letter_code
_entity_poly.pdbx_strand_id
1 'polypeptide(L)'
;MSQEKEYDCMECGACCGCFPIFATEDDVVLEPQIKEKGIRVENFLRTDRVAYRMHPLPFLEACAFLKEDKLCRIYETRPEVCRKFEPGSEQCIEARHRLGIG
;
A
#
# COMPACT_ATOMS: atom_id res chain seq x y z
N MET A 1 14.98 -20.43 -13.40
CA MET A 1 15.09 -19.87 -12.03
C MET A 1 15.54 -18.42 -12.16
N SER A 2 14.63 -17.43 -12.06
CA SER A 2 14.93 -16.02 -11.72
C SER A 2 13.85 -14.99 -12.18
N GLN A 3 12.54 -15.27 -12.01
CA GLN A 3 11.51 -14.21 -12.17
C GLN A 3 11.21 -13.47 -10.85
N GLU A 4 11.56 -14.03 -9.68
CA GLU A 4 11.30 -13.40 -8.38
C GLU A 4 12.15 -12.16 -8.09
N LYS A 5 13.38 -12.06 -8.63
CA LYS A 5 14.25 -10.90 -8.40
C LYS A 5 13.78 -9.62 -9.12
N GLU A 6 13.04 -9.78 -10.22
CA GLU A 6 12.60 -8.64 -11.03
C GLU A 6 11.51 -7.81 -10.33
N TYR A 7 10.72 -8.46 -9.48
CA TYR A 7 9.59 -7.87 -8.77
C TYR A 7 9.76 -7.92 -7.25
N ASP A 8 10.95 -7.59 -6.75
CA ASP A 8 11.16 -7.50 -5.31
C ASP A 8 10.39 -6.31 -4.70
N CYS A 9 9.30 -6.62 -3.98
CA CYS A 9 8.49 -5.63 -3.27
C CYS A 9 9.24 -4.97 -2.11
N MET A 10 10.34 -5.54 -1.64
CA MET A 10 11.16 -4.96 -0.57
C MET A 10 12.03 -3.80 -1.06
N GLU A 11 12.19 -3.64 -2.38
CA GLU A 11 13.10 -2.63 -2.96
C GLU A 11 12.40 -1.64 -3.92
N CYS A 12 11.21 -1.95 -4.44
CA CYS A 12 10.59 -1.11 -5.48
C CYS A 12 9.58 -0.07 -4.97
N GLY A 13 8.79 -0.37 -3.92
CA GLY A 13 7.74 0.52 -3.43
C GLY A 13 6.59 0.81 -4.41
N ALA A 14 6.49 0.08 -5.52
CA ALA A 14 5.56 0.40 -6.62
C ALA A 14 4.09 0.44 -6.19
N CYS A 15 3.64 -0.56 -5.42
CA CYS A 15 2.26 -0.60 -4.91
C CYS A 15 1.95 0.54 -3.94
N CYS A 16 2.95 1.01 -3.19
CA CYS A 16 2.79 2.06 -2.19
C CYS A 16 2.70 3.46 -2.80
N GLY A 17 3.22 3.66 -4.02
CA GLY A 17 3.26 4.98 -4.66
C GLY A 17 2.24 5.21 -5.77
N CYS A 18 1.49 4.18 -6.19
CA CYS A 18 0.72 4.27 -7.43
C CYS A 18 -0.81 4.31 -7.26
N PHE A 19 -1.36 3.37 -6.49
CA PHE A 19 -2.82 3.19 -6.39
C PHE A 19 -3.33 3.59 -5.01
N PRO A 20 -4.58 4.09 -4.91
CA PRO A 20 -5.20 4.35 -3.62
C PRO A 20 -5.21 3.11 -2.73
N ILE A 21 -4.85 3.29 -1.46
CA ILE A 21 -4.78 2.20 -0.49
C ILE A 21 -5.71 2.53 0.67
N PHE A 22 -6.70 1.67 0.85
CA PHE A 22 -7.65 1.74 1.96
C PHE A 22 -7.50 0.51 2.85
N ALA A 23 -7.73 0.69 4.13
CA ALA A 23 -7.73 -0.35 5.14
C ALA A 23 -9.15 -0.51 5.70
N THR A 24 -9.48 -1.75 6.04
CA THR A 24 -10.70 -2.15 6.75
C THR A 24 -10.56 -1.85 8.25
N GLU A 25 -11.63 -2.02 9.03
CA GLU A 25 -11.51 -1.97 10.50
C GLU A 25 -10.68 -3.17 11.02
N ASP A 26 -10.73 -4.35 10.37
CA ASP A 26 -9.95 -5.53 10.76
C ASP A 26 -8.45 -5.34 10.51
N ASP A 27 -8.08 -4.71 9.39
CA ASP A 27 -6.69 -4.34 9.11
C ASP A 27 -6.13 -3.42 10.20
N VAL A 28 -6.96 -2.56 10.77
CA VAL A 28 -6.58 -1.64 11.84
C VAL A 28 -6.46 -2.34 13.20
N VAL A 29 -7.19 -3.44 13.42
CA VAL A 29 -6.98 -4.31 14.58
C VAL A 29 -5.63 -5.03 14.46
N LEU A 30 -5.28 -5.49 13.26
CA LEU A 30 -4.00 -6.14 12.99
C LEU A 30 -2.81 -5.15 13.05
N GLU A 31 -2.99 -3.94 12.53
CA GLU A 31 -1.97 -2.88 12.50
C GLU A 31 -2.53 -1.55 13.04
N PRO A 32 -2.49 -1.34 14.37
CA PRO A 32 -3.03 -0.14 14.99
C PRO A 32 -2.40 1.18 14.52
N GLN A 33 -1.17 1.17 13.99
CA GLN A 33 -0.52 2.38 13.48
C GLN A 33 -1.29 3.02 12.31
N ILE A 34 -2.18 2.28 11.64
CA ILE A 34 -3.05 2.82 10.57
C ILE A 34 -3.94 3.96 11.11
N LYS A 35 -4.34 3.92 12.38
CA LYS A 35 -5.10 5.01 13.01
C LYS A 35 -4.30 6.31 13.12
N GLU A 36 -2.99 6.20 13.33
CA GLU A 36 -2.10 7.34 13.57
C GLU A 36 -1.54 7.92 12.27
N LYS A 37 -1.27 7.06 11.28
CA LYS A 37 -0.62 7.44 10.02
C LYS A 37 -1.62 7.62 8.87
N GLY A 38 -2.77 6.98 8.93
CA GLY A 38 -3.85 7.11 7.96
C GLY A 38 -4.85 8.21 8.32
N ILE A 39 -5.81 8.42 7.42
CA ILE A 39 -6.98 9.27 7.68
C ILE A 39 -8.21 8.38 7.73
N ARG A 40 -8.99 8.48 8.81
CA ARG A 40 -10.28 7.80 8.88
C ARG A 40 -11.21 8.39 7.83
N VAL A 41 -11.82 7.53 7.03
CA VAL A 41 -12.74 7.94 5.96
C VAL A 41 -14.06 8.45 6.59
N GLU A 42 -14.63 9.48 5.98
CA GLU A 42 -15.90 10.07 6.42
C GLU A 42 -17.03 9.04 6.49
N ASN A 43 -17.90 9.19 7.50
CA ASN A 43 -18.89 8.17 7.84
C ASN A 43 -19.77 7.73 6.66
N PHE A 44 -20.12 8.66 5.76
CA PHE A 44 -20.99 8.41 4.59
C PHE A 44 -20.25 7.76 3.40
N LEU A 45 -18.91 7.71 3.43
CA LEU A 45 -18.08 7.04 2.41
C LEU A 45 -17.54 5.68 2.88
N ARG A 46 -17.74 5.34 4.16
CA ARG A 46 -17.23 4.09 4.71
C ARG A 46 -18.03 2.89 4.22
N THR A 47 -17.30 1.80 3.98
CA THR A 47 -17.83 0.48 3.65
C THR A 47 -17.09 -0.57 4.48
N ASP A 48 -17.52 -1.83 4.38
CA ASP A 48 -16.79 -2.98 4.93
C ASP A 48 -15.33 -3.04 4.45
N ARG A 49 -15.05 -2.53 3.24
CA ARG A 49 -13.72 -2.51 2.62
C ARG A 49 -12.96 -1.20 2.78
N VAL A 50 -13.60 -0.17 3.31
CA VAL A 50 -13.06 1.20 3.35
C VAL A 50 -13.38 1.86 4.68
N ALA A 51 -12.41 1.84 5.59
CA ALA A 51 -12.50 2.51 6.89
C ALA A 51 -11.43 3.59 7.06
N TYR A 52 -10.21 3.33 6.61
CA TYR A 52 -9.09 4.26 6.66
C TYR A 52 -8.43 4.37 5.29
N ARG A 53 -7.97 5.57 4.94
CA ARG A 53 -7.15 5.83 3.75
C ARG A 53 -5.70 5.98 4.17
N MET A 54 -4.80 5.27 3.51
CA MET A 54 -3.35 5.34 3.72
C MET A 54 -2.61 5.99 2.54
N HIS A 55 -3.23 5.97 1.35
CA HIS A 55 -2.79 6.70 0.16
C HIS A 55 -3.99 7.00 -0.75
N PRO A 56 -4.08 8.17 -1.39
CA PRO A 56 -3.25 9.35 -1.18
C PRO A 56 -3.59 10.06 0.14
N LEU A 57 -2.61 10.75 0.71
CA LEU A 57 -2.79 11.61 1.88
C LEU A 57 -2.24 13.01 1.59
N PRO A 58 -2.74 14.06 2.27
CA PRO A 58 -2.19 15.40 2.12
C PRO A 58 -0.68 15.40 2.38
N PHE A 59 0.07 16.06 1.48
CA PHE A 59 1.52 16.25 1.59
C PHE A 59 2.38 14.97 1.52
N LEU A 60 1.79 13.81 1.17
CA LEU A 60 2.51 12.57 0.97
C LEU A 60 2.39 12.09 -0.48
N GLU A 61 3.52 11.85 -1.12
CA GLU A 61 3.60 11.35 -2.50
C GLU A 61 3.38 9.83 -2.59
N ALA A 62 3.42 9.11 -1.47
CA ALA A 62 3.22 7.68 -1.39
C ALA A 62 2.41 7.29 -0.13
N CYS A 63 2.21 5.99 0.08
CA CYS A 63 1.60 5.45 1.28
C CYS A 63 2.35 5.88 2.54
N ALA A 64 1.60 6.19 3.60
CA ALA A 64 2.12 6.66 4.88
C ALA A 64 3.13 5.72 5.56
N PHE A 65 3.22 4.47 5.10
CA PHE A 65 4.11 3.43 5.62
C PHE A 65 5.31 3.12 4.72
N LEU A 66 5.42 3.76 3.55
CA LEU A 66 6.58 3.59 2.69
C LEU A 66 7.77 4.36 3.28
N LYS A 67 8.88 3.68 3.53
CA LYS A 67 10.13 4.30 3.96
C LYS A 67 10.90 4.88 2.78
N GLU A 68 11.91 5.71 3.06
CA GLU A 68 12.81 6.29 2.06
C GLU A 68 13.54 5.20 1.24
N ASP A 69 13.89 4.09 1.91
CA ASP A 69 14.52 2.90 1.30
C ASP A 69 13.54 1.99 0.54
N LYS A 70 12.32 2.48 0.24
CA LYS A 70 11.25 1.77 -0.49
C LYS A 70 10.66 0.54 0.20
N LEU A 71 11.12 0.20 1.41
CA LEU A 71 10.54 -0.89 2.18
C LEU A 71 9.30 -0.42 2.96
N CYS A 72 8.23 -1.22 2.94
CA CYS A 72 7.05 -0.96 3.76
C CYS A 72 7.36 -1.20 5.25
N ARG A 73 7.10 -0.22 6.10
CA ARG A 73 7.32 -0.34 7.55
C ARG A 73 6.48 -1.44 8.21
N ILE A 74 5.30 -1.72 7.67
CA ILE A 74 4.34 -2.70 8.19
C ILE A 74 4.27 -3.95 7.31
N TYR A 75 5.39 -4.35 6.67
CA TYR A 75 5.40 -5.39 5.64
C TYR A 75 4.73 -6.71 6.09
N GLU A 76 4.98 -7.15 7.33
CA GLU A 76 4.40 -8.38 7.89
C GLU A 76 2.92 -8.25 8.21
N THR A 77 2.49 -7.07 8.67
CA THR A 77 1.11 -6.77 9.10
C THR A 77 0.30 -6.03 8.02
N ARG A 78 0.81 -6.00 6.77
CA ARG A 78 0.21 -5.30 5.63
C ARG A 78 -1.29 -5.56 5.50
N PRO A 79 -2.13 -4.54 5.25
CA PRO A 79 -3.55 -4.73 4.99
C PRO A 79 -3.85 -5.75 3.90
N GLU A 80 -5.04 -6.32 3.92
CA GLU A 80 -5.46 -7.35 2.97
C GLU A 80 -5.26 -6.92 1.51
N VAL A 81 -5.61 -5.68 1.18
CA VAL A 81 -5.43 -5.11 -0.17
C VAL A 81 -3.96 -5.11 -0.61
N CYS A 82 -3.03 -4.87 0.33
CA CYS A 82 -1.60 -4.88 0.06
C CYS A 82 -1.04 -6.29 -0.09
N ARG A 83 -1.61 -7.28 0.62
CA ARG A 83 -1.23 -8.70 0.50
C ARG A 83 -1.73 -9.31 -0.81
N LYS A 84 -2.91 -8.90 -1.26
CA LYS A 84 -3.51 -9.32 -2.54
C LYS A 84 -2.83 -8.71 -3.77
N PHE A 85 -1.97 -7.71 -3.58
CA PHE A 85 -1.19 -7.13 -4.66
C PHE A 85 -0.02 -8.05 -5.01
N GLU A 86 -0.19 -8.85 -6.07
CA GLU A 86 0.79 -9.86 -6.47
C GLU A 86 1.99 -9.22 -7.23
N PRO A 87 3.25 -9.53 -6.84
CA PRO A 87 4.42 -9.12 -7.59
C PRO A 87 4.39 -9.65 -9.03
N GLY A 88 4.70 -8.83 -10.02
CA GLY A 88 4.70 -9.21 -11.44
C GLY A 88 3.31 -9.34 -12.08
N SER A 89 2.22 -9.09 -11.34
CA SER A 89 0.87 -8.98 -11.91
C SER A 89 0.76 -7.81 -12.89
N GLU A 90 -0.29 -7.79 -13.72
CA GLU A 90 -0.58 -6.65 -14.61
C GLU A 90 -0.65 -5.32 -13.85
N GLN A 91 -1.24 -5.33 -12.64
CA GLN A 91 -1.30 -4.16 -11.77
C GLN A 91 0.09 -3.75 -11.27
N CYS A 92 0.96 -4.71 -10.97
CA CYS A 92 2.36 -4.43 -10.61
C CYS A 92 3.11 -3.77 -11.76
N ILE A 93 3.01 -4.33 -12.97
CA ILE A 93 3.67 -3.81 -14.16
C ILE A 93 3.18 -2.37 -14.47
N GLU A 94 1.86 -2.15 -14.43
CA GLU A 94 1.28 -0.83 -14.62
C GLU A 94 1.75 0.19 -13.56
N ALA A 95 1.80 -0.22 -12.28
CA ALA A 95 2.29 0.64 -11.21
C ALA A 95 3.75 1.05 -11.44
N ARG A 96 4.59 0.09 -11.82
CA ARG A 96 6.01 0.34 -12.14
C ARG A 96 6.16 1.31 -13.31
N HIS A 97 5.39 1.12 -14.38
CA HIS A 97 5.42 2.02 -15.54
C HIS A 97 5.03 3.46 -15.17
N ARG A 98 3.95 3.64 -14.39
CA ARG A 98 3.51 4.97 -13.93
C ARG A 98 4.53 5.68 -13.05
N LEU A 99 5.31 4.91 -12.29
CA LEU A 99 6.34 5.43 -11.39
C LEU A 99 7.74 5.48 -12.03
N GLY A 100 7.90 5.01 -13.27
CA GLY A 100 9.20 4.94 -13.94
C GLY A 100 10.18 3.94 -13.32
N ILE A 101 9.67 2.86 -12.71
CA ILE A 101 10.46 1.79 -12.09
C ILE A 101 10.74 0.71 -13.14
N GLY A 102 11.99 0.63 -13.61
CA GLY A 102 12.48 -0.38 -14.57
C GLY A 102 12.85 -1.70 -13.94
#